data_AF-A0A1W9W8G2-F1
#
_entry.id   AF-A0A1W9W8G2-F1
#
_cell.length_a   1.000
_cell.length_b   1.000
_cell.length_c   1.000
_cell.angle_alpha   90.00
_cell.angle_beta   90.00
_cell.angle_gamma   90.00
#
_symmetry.space_group_name_H-M   'P 1'
#
loop_
_entity.id
_entity.type
_entity.pdbx_description
1 polymer ?
#
loop_
_entity_poly.entity_id
_entity_poly.type
_entity_poly.pdbx_seq_one_letter_code
_entity_poly.pdbx_strand_id
1 'polypeptide(L)'
;MSQVYLTQIPRVMRANHWEVAAQLMEKWFNDPANSDPFVGIPDTTTLKMDSWVLSFKRVRRIYEKMLSKKIWLNKKAQPVIVHQLKKQGKLGPQKTEFGDFSRPVPLIDKEYIQYRKVGRLWNPTDDLFAALGRLTLRMAIKGVVTPTATGGHAIHIKKVGIYVRDSYDFNGPQHLGYWNLAKNYGGKNFFRGTKVKNADFREWRTQQGRGGDYLVFSDIKIIQLEAGGDVFETQE
;
A
#
# COMPACT_ATOMS: atom_id res chain seq x y z
N MET A 1 15.54 -27.18 17.53
CA MET A 1 14.15 -26.69 17.42
C MET A 1 13.65 -27.10 16.05
N SER A 2 12.51 -27.80 15.95
CA SER A 2 11.99 -28.30 14.66
C SER A 2 11.79 -27.11 13.71
N GLN A 3 12.64 -27.01 12.70
CA GLN A 3 12.61 -25.95 11.71
C GLN A 3 11.30 -26.09 10.95
N VAL A 4 10.34 -25.19 11.19
CA VAL A 4 9.25 -25.02 10.22
C VAL A 4 9.96 -24.71 8.92
N TYR A 5 9.80 -25.56 7.91
CA TYR A 5 10.28 -25.26 6.57
C TYR A 5 9.52 -24.02 6.12
N LEU A 6 10.10 -22.83 6.31
CA LEU A 6 9.41 -21.55 6.08
C LEU A 6 8.89 -21.46 4.64
N THR A 7 9.62 -22.06 3.71
CA THR A 7 9.24 -22.20 2.30
C THR A 7 7.97 -23.04 2.07
N GLN A 8 7.48 -23.77 3.07
CA GLN A 8 6.20 -24.50 3.03
C GLN A 8 5.03 -23.68 3.57
N ILE A 9 5.26 -22.49 4.14
CA ILE A 9 4.18 -21.59 4.59
C ILE A 9 3.25 -21.21 3.43
N PRO A 10 3.73 -20.86 2.22
CA PRO A 10 2.85 -20.58 1.07
C PRO A 10 1.90 -21.73 0.72
N ARG A 11 2.32 -22.99 0.91
CA ARG A 11 1.44 -24.16 0.73
C ARG A 11 0.27 -24.15 1.73
N VAL A 12 0.55 -23.84 3.00
CA VAL A 12 -0.48 -23.70 4.04
C VAL A 12 -1.40 -22.52 3.74
N MET A 13 -0.86 -21.39 3.29
CA MET A 13 -1.65 -20.23 2.89
C MET A 13 -2.66 -20.59 1.80
N ARG A 14 -2.24 -21.26 0.73
CA ARG A 14 -3.15 -21.74 -0.33
C ARG A 14 -4.19 -22.73 0.18
N ALA A 15 -3.83 -23.63 1.08
CA ALA A 15 -4.79 -24.55 1.70
C ALA A 15 -5.87 -23.84 2.55
N ASN A 16 -5.67 -22.56 2.89
CA ASN A 16 -6.65 -21.71 3.58
C ASN A 16 -7.28 -20.64 2.66
N HIS A 17 -7.10 -20.74 1.34
CA HIS A 17 -7.55 -19.74 0.37
C HIS A 17 -6.93 -18.35 0.60
N TRP A 18 -5.63 -18.33 0.91
CA TRP A 18 -4.83 -17.12 1.05
C TRP A 18 -3.83 -17.00 -0.11
N GLU A 19 -4.34 -16.98 -1.33
CA GLU A 19 -3.55 -17.02 -2.55
C GLU A 19 -2.63 -15.80 -2.69
N VAL A 20 -3.09 -14.59 -2.37
CA VAL A 20 -2.25 -13.39 -2.48
C VAL A 20 -1.17 -13.39 -1.41
N ALA A 21 -1.47 -13.79 -0.18
CA ALA A 21 -0.45 -13.94 0.86
C ALA A 21 0.66 -14.91 0.43
N ALA A 22 0.28 -16.04 -0.17
CA ALA A 22 1.23 -17.03 -0.67
C ALA A 22 2.14 -16.46 -1.76
N GLN A 23 1.57 -15.74 -2.75
CA GLN A 23 2.32 -15.15 -3.86
C GLN A 23 3.35 -14.12 -3.37
N LEU A 24 2.95 -13.22 -2.48
CA LEU A 24 3.87 -12.22 -1.92
C LEU A 24 5.01 -12.87 -1.12
N MET A 25 4.70 -13.90 -0.35
CA MET A 25 5.70 -14.63 0.42
C MET A 25 6.69 -15.38 -0.48
N GLU A 26 6.19 -16.01 -1.55
CA GLU A 26 7.04 -16.68 -2.54
C GLU A 26 7.93 -15.72 -3.29
N LYS A 27 7.43 -14.54 -3.66
CA LYS A 27 8.26 -13.48 -4.22
C LYS A 27 9.39 -13.14 -3.25
N TRP A 28 9.09 -12.93 -1.97
CA TRP A 28 10.13 -12.64 -0.97
C TRP A 28 11.21 -13.73 -0.94
N PHE A 29 10.81 -15.01 -0.87
CA PHE A 29 11.77 -16.14 -0.89
C PHE A 29 12.58 -16.20 -2.18
N ASN A 30 12.00 -15.80 -3.31
CA ASN A 30 12.64 -15.88 -4.61
C ASN A 30 13.58 -14.70 -4.90
N ASP A 31 13.36 -13.55 -4.28
CA ASP A 31 14.18 -12.35 -4.53
C ASP A 31 15.59 -12.48 -3.91
N PRO A 32 16.60 -11.77 -4.47
CA PRO A 32 17.93 -11.66 -3.87
C PRO A 32 17.86 -11.15 -2.42
N ALA A 33 18.73 -11.67 -1.55
CA ALA A 33 18.78 -11.24 -0.16
C ALA A 33 19.02 -9.73 -0.04
N ASN A 34 18.10 -9.04 0.63
CA ASN A 34 18.24 -7.65 1.02
C ASN A 34 17.34 -7.40 2.25
N SER A 35 17.71 -6.45 3.10
CA SER A 35 16.95 -6.07 4.30
C SER A 35 16.32 -4.68 4.22
N ASP A 36 16.40 -4.03 3.04
CA ASP A 36 15.86 -2.70 2.83
C ASP A 36 14.77 -2.76 1.76
N PRO A 37 13.49 -2.67 2.14
CA PRO A 37 12.40 -2.77 1.18
C PRO A 37 12.42 -1.65 0.13
N PHE A 38 13.13 -0.54 0.36
CA PHE A 38 13.23 0.57 -0.57
C PHE A 38 14.24 0.35 -1.70
N VAL A 39 15.17 -0.61 -1.56
CA VAL A 39 16.10 -1.01 -2.64
C VAL A 39 15.66 -2.28 -3.36
N GLY A 40 14.74 -3.05 -2.77
CA GLY A 40 14.15 -4.22 -3.39
C GLY A 40 13.30 -3.91 -4.62
N ILE A 41 13.11 -4.92 -5.48
CA ILE A 41 12.28 -4.81 -6.68
C ILE A 41 10.80 -4.80 -6.26
N PRO A 42 10.08 -3.67 -6.41
CA PRO A 42 8.73 -3.55 -5.91
C PRO A 42 7.76 -4.48 -6.65
N ASP A 43 6.80 -5.04 -5.91
CA ASP A 43 5.65 -5.70 -6.51
C ASP A 43 4.58 -4.65 -6.84
N THR A 44 4.14 -4.62 -8.09
CA THR A 44 3.09 -3.71 -8.57
C THR A 44 1.97 -4.45 -9.28
N THR A 45 1.99 -5.79 -9.26
CA THR A 45 1.15 -6.64 -10.10
C THR A 45 0.24 -7.55 -9.30
N THR A 46 0.67 -8.00 -8.12
CA THR A 46 -0.06 -8.99 -7.31
C THR A 46 -1.35 -8.41 -6.71
N LEU A 47 -1.30 -7.19 -6.16
CA LEU A 47 -2.48 -6.58 -5.54
C LEU A 47 -3.37 -5.90 -6.59
N LYS A 48 -4.62 -6.34 -6.70
CA LYS A 48 -5.64 -5.71 -7.57
C LYS A 48 -6.69 -4.98 -6.74
N MET A 49 -6.86 -3.69 -6.99
CA MET A 49 -7.72 -2.79 -6.21
C MET A 49 -9.16 -3.27 -6.24
N ASP A 50 -9.72 -3.46 -7.43
CA ASP A 50 -11.14 -3.76 -7.58
C ASP A 50 -11.48 -5.22 -7.28
N SER A 51 -10.72 -6.16 -7.84
CA SER A 51 -11.02 -7.59 -7.72
C SER A 51 -10.56 -8.21 -6.41
N TRP A 52 -9.57 -7.64 -5.71
CA TRP A 52 -9.05 -8.21 -4.47
C TRP A 52 -9.12 -7.24 -3.29
N VAL A 53 -8.44 -6.10 -3.33
CA VAL A 53 -8.32 -5.18 -2.17
C VAL A 53 -9.69 -4.71 -1.66
N LEU A 54 -10.56 -4.27 -2.57
CA LEU A 54 -11.89 -3.75 -2.24
C LEU A 54 -12.93 -4.86 -2.04
N SER A 55 -12.59 -6.13 -2.26
CA SER A 55 -13.46 -7.26 -1.86
C SER A 55 -13.58 -7.36 -0.33
N PHE A 56 -12.54 -6.95 0.40
CA PHE A 56 -12.53 -6.94 1.86
C PHE A 56 -13.35 -5.77 2.41
N LYS A 57 -14.51 -6.06 3.03
CA LYS A 57 -15.42 -5.06 3.63
C LYS A 57 -14.73 -4.01 4.49
N ARG A 58 -13.70 -4.40 5.26
CA ARG A 58 -12.93 -3.49 6.13
C ARG A 58 -12.11 -2.46 5.36
N VAL A 59 -11.62 -2.80 4.17
CA VAL A 59 -10.88 -1.88 3.31
C VAL A 59 -11.85 -0.99 2.56
N ARG A 60 -12.90 -1.59 1.96
CA ARG A 60 -13.97 -0.88 1.26
C ARG A 60 -14.57 0.24 2.11
N ARG A 61 -14.88 -0.03 3.38
CA ARG A 61 -15.39 0.99 4.32
C ARG A 61 -14.45 2.19 4.47
N ILE A 62 -13.14 1.97 4.57
CA ILE A 62 -12.18 3.06 4.70
C ILE A 62 -12.03 3.80 3.38
N TYR A 63 -11.98 3.09 2.25
CA TYR A 63 -11.98 3.66 0.91
C TYR A 63 -13.18 4.59 0.68
N GLU A 64 -14.40 4.13 0.92
CA GLU A 64 -15.64 4.93 0.80
C GLU A 64 -15.64 6.12 1.75
N LYS A 65 -15.07 5.97 2.95
CA LYS A 65 -14.90 7.07 3.91
C LYS A 65 -13.89 8.12 3.43
N MET A 66 -12.84 7.73 2.70
CA MET A 66 -11.90 8.67 2.08
C MET A 66 -12.61 9.52 1.02
N LEU A 67 -13.52 8.91 0.26
CA LEU A 67 -14.32 9.57 -0.79
C LEU A 67 -15.38 10.50 -0.23
N SER A 68 -16.27 9.98 0.61
CA SER A 68 -17.36 10.76 1.21
C SER A 68 -16.88 11.98 2.00
N LYS A 69 -15.69 11.89 2.62
CA LYS A 69 -15.08 13.01 3.35
C LYS A 69 -14.24 13.94 2.48
N LYS A 70 -14.19 13.73 1.16
CA LYS A 70 -13.37 14.46 0.20
C LYS A 70 -11.98 14.77 0.74
N ILE A 71 -11.26 13.74 1.20
CA ILE A 71 -10.03 13.99 1.99
C ILE A 71 -8.92 14.69 1.21
N TRP A 72 -9.03 14.77 -0.12
CA TRP A 72 -8.17 15.55 -1.02
C TRP A 72 -8.37 17.06 -0.91
N LEU A 73 -9.51 17.53 -0.39
CA LEU A 73 -9.85 18.96 -0.33
C LEU A 73 -9.81 19.53 1.08
N ASN A 74 -9.68 18.70 2.11
CA ASN A 74 -9.73 19.16 3.50
C ASN A 74 -8.54 20.08 3.87
N LYS A 75 -8.66 20.80 5.00
CA LYS A 75 -7.64 21.72 5.52
C LYS A 75 -6.24 21.10 5.70
N LYS A 76 -6.12 19.77 5.84
CA LYS A 76 -4.83 19.08 5.94
C LYS A 76 -4.22 18.75 4.58
N ALA A 77 -5.05 18.55 3.56
CA ALA A 77 -4.58 18.22 2.21
C ALA A 77 -4.05 19.46 1.47
N GLN A 78 -4.73 20.61 1.60
CA GLN A 78 -4.37 21.82 0.84
C GLN A 78 -2.90 22.24 1.02
N PRO A 79 -2.35 22.33 2.24
CA PRO A 79 -0.93 22.68 2.41
C PRO A 79 0.04 21.67 1.79
N VAL A 80 -0.30 20.37 1.84
CA VAL A 80 0.51 19.30 1.21
C VAL A 80 0.50 19.45 -0.30
N ILE A 81 -0.68 19.72 -0.88
CA ILE A 81 -0.84 19.94 -2.32
C ILE A 81 -0.04 21.17 -2.77
N VAL A 82 -0.18 22.30 -2.07
CA VAL A 82 0.54 23.54 -2.40
C VAL A 82 2.05 23.34 -2.30
N HIS A 83 2.53 22.73 -1.22
CA HIS A 83 3.95 22.44 -1.04
C HIS A 83 4.50 21.57 -2.18
N GLN A 84 3.77 20.53 -2.57
CA GLN A 84 4.16 19.63 -3.64
C GLN A 84 4.18 20.33 -5.00
N LEU A 85 3.14 21.10 -5.33
CA LEU A 85 3.09 21.87 -6.57
C LEU A 85 4.20 22.92 -6.64
N LYS A 86 4.52 23.58 -5.52
CA LYS A 86 5.65 24.51 -5.42
C LYS A 86 6.98 23.80 -5.69
N LYS A 87 7.21 22.65 -5.05
CA LYS A 87 8.42 21.82 -5.25
C LYS A 87 8.57 21.36 -6.70
N GLN A 88 7.45 21.12 -7.39
CA GLN A 88 7.42 20.74 -8.80
C GLN A 88 7.51 21.94 -9.78
N GLY A 89 7.59 23.18 -9.29
CA GLY A 89 7.59 24.39 -10.12
C GLY A 89 6.27 24.62 -10.86
N LYS A 90 5.16 24.08 -10.35
CA LYS A 90 3.83 24.12 -11.01
C LYS A 90 3.00 25.35 -10.65
N LEU A 91 3.39 26.09 -9.61
CA LEU A 91 2.78 27.36 -9.21
C LEU A 91 3.43 28.53 -9.97
N GLY A 92 3.29 28.51 -11.29
CA GLY A 92 3.87 29.50 -12.21
C GLY A 92 2.83 30.47 -12.80
N PRO A 93 3.25 31.35 -13.73
CA PRO A 93 2.38 32.30 -14.41
C PRO A 93 1.52 31.68 -15.51
N GLN A 94 1.66 30.38 -15.77
CA GLN A 94 0.94 29.67 -16.81
C GLN A 94 0.06 28.56 -16.22
N LYS A 95 -1.08 28.35 -16.86
CA LYS A 95 -1.95 27.21 -16.57
C LYS A 95 -1.19 25.90 -16.83
N THR A 96 -1.10 25.04 -15.81
CA THR A 96 -0.23 23.85 -15.86
C THR A 96 -0.91 22.61 -15.30
N GLU A 97 -0.78 21.47 -15.97
CA GLU A 97 -1.28 20.18 -15.48
C GLU A 97 -0.37 19.53 -14.43
N PHE A 98 -0.98 18.76 -13.52
CA PHE A 98 -0.29 17.92 -12.53
C PHE A 98 -0.96 16.56 -12.38
N GLY A 99 -0.21 15.60 -11.80
CA GLY A 99 -0.71 14.27 -11.48
C GLY A 99 -0.84 13.35 -12.69
N ASP A 100 0.28 12.93 -13.27
CA ASP A 100 0.25 11.94 -14.35
C ASP A 100 0.06 10.53 -13.80
N PHE A 101 -1.17 10.01 -13.98
CA PHE A 101 -1.59 8.67 -13.58
C PHE A 101 -1.29 7.57 -14.62
N SER A 102 -0.65 7.90 -15.75
CA SER A 102 -0.15 6.88 -16.69
C SER A 102 1.20 6.28 -16.25
N ARG A 103 1.88 6.94 -15.30
CA ARG A 103 3.13 6.47 -14.73
C ARG A 103 2.92 5.23 -13.85
N PRO A 104 3.96 4.39 -13.67
CA PRO A 104 3.95 3.34 -12.66
C PRO A 104 3.62 3.87 -11.25
N VAL A 105 2.86 3.09 -10.48
CA VAL A 105 2.39 3.48 -9.13
C VAL A 105 3.54 3.89 -8.18
N PRO A 106 4.73 3.26 -8.18
CA PRO A 106 5.86 3.74 -7.35
C PRO A 106 6.32 5.17 -7.66
N LEU A 107 6.14 5.66 -8.90
CA LEU A 107 6.43 7.05 -9.26
C LEU A 107 5.30 7.98 -8.84
N ILE A 108 4.05 7.57 -9.02
CA ILE A 108 2.88 8.30 -8.50
C ILE A 108 2.95 8.41 -6.97
N ASP A 109 3.50 7.40 -6.30
CA ASP A 109 3.62 7.37 -4.83
C ASP A 109 4.54 8.42 -4.25
N LYS A 110 5.44 9.00 -5.05
CA LYS A 110 6.24 10.17 -4.63
C LYS A 110 5.40 11.44 -4.48
N GLU A 111 4.15 11.38 -4.93
CA GLU A 111 3.23 12.51 -5.10
C GLU A 111 1.90 12.33 -4.35
N TYR A 112 1.84 11.39 -3.40
CA TYR A 112 0.66 11.17 -2.57
C TYR A 112 0.42 12.36 -1.62
N ILE A 113 -0.84 12.71 -1.42
CA ILE A 113 -1.26 13.86 -0.61
C ILE A 113 -1.86 13.45 0.73
N GLN A 114 -2.41 12.24 0.82
CA GLN A 114 -3.12 11.74 1.98
C GLN A 114 -3.05 10.21 2.05
N TYR A 115 -3.24 9.67 3.26
CA TYR A 115 -3.29 8.22 3.47
C TYR A 115 -4.24 7.82 4.61
N ARG A 116 -4.68 6.56 4.62
CA ARG A 116 -5.39 5.94 5.73
C ARG A 116 -4.88 4.53 5.97
N LYS A 117 -4.59 4.21 7.24
CA LYS A 117 -4.25 2.84 7.65
C LYS A 117 -5.52 1.99 7.76
N VAL A 118 -5.44 0.74 7.34
CA VAL A 118 -6.51 -0.25 7.47
C VAL A 118 -5.96 -1.46 8.20
N GLY A 119 -6.70 -1.93 9.20
CA GLY A 119 -6.39 -3.17 9.91
C GLY A 119 -6.26 -3.01 11.42
N ARG A 120 -6.44 -4.12 12.13
CA ARG A 120 -6.34 -4.23 13.60
C ARG A 120 -5.77 -5.61 13.97
N LEU A 121 -5.21 -5.73 15.17
CA LEU A 121 -4.57 -6.99 15.63
C LEU A 121 -5.56 -8.15 15.77
N TRP A 122 -6.83 -7.86 16.05
CA TRP A 122 -7.91 -8.84 16.19
C TRP A 122 -8.72 -9.05 14.91
N ASN A 123 -8.26 -8.54 13.76
CA ASN A 123 -8.89 -8.87 12.48
C ASN A 123 -8.91 -10.39 12.23
N PRO A 124 -9.85 -10.91 11.44
CA PRO A 124 -9.84 -12.30 11.00
C PRO A 124 -8.48 -12.67 10.39
N THR A 125 -8.04 -13.91 10.60
CA THR A 125 -6.94 -14.47 9.84
C THR A 125 -7.47 -14.88 8.47
N ASP A 126 -7.45 -13.93 7.54
CA ASP A 126 -7.83 -14.09 6.13
C ASP A 126 -6.66 -13.71 5.22
N ASP A 127 -6.84 -13.85 3.90
CA ASP A 127 -5.80 -13.61 2.90
C ASP A 127 -5.18 -12.22 3.05
N LEU A 128 -5.99 -11.17 3.21
CA LEU A 128 -5.51 -9.81 3.39
C LEU A 128 -4.69 -9.62 4.68
N PHE A 129 -5.09 -10.25 5.79
CA PHE A 129 -4.32 -10.18 7.03
C PHE A 129 -3.02 -10.97 6.93
N ALA A 130 -3.04 -12.14 6.30
CA ALA A 130 -1.86 -12.97 6.06
C ALA A 130 -0.88 -12.30 5.08
N ALA A 131 -1.38 -11.55 4.10
CA ALA A 131 -0.60 -10.85 3.09
C ALA A 131 0.04 -9.56 3.63
N LEU A 132 -0.75 -8.70 4.30
CA LEU A 132 -0.33 -7.32 4.59
C LEU A 132 -0.45 -6.93 6.07
N GLY A 133 -1.09 -7.76 6.91
CA GLY A 133 -1.37 -7.41 8.31
C GLY A 133 -2.18 -6.11 8.46
N ARG A 134 -1.49 -4.97 8.58
CA ARG A 134 -2.05 -3.61 8.53
C ARG A 134 -1.53 -2.88 7.30
N LEU A 135 -2.40 -2.65 6.31
CA LEU A 135 -2.04 -1.94 5.08
C LEU A 135 -2.29 -0.43 5.17
N THR A 136 -1.76 0.30 4.19
CA THR A 136 -2.04 1.72 3.99
C THR A 136 -2.66 1.98 2.61
N LEU A 137 -3.83 2.62 2.59
CA LEU A 137 -4.38 3.25 1.39
C LEU A 137 -3.77 4.65 1.25
N ARG A 138 -3.21 4.96 0.08
CA ARG A 138 -2.69 6.29 -0.27
C ARG A 138 -3.53 6.92 -1.35
N MET A 139 -3.48 8.25 -1.43
CA MET A 139 -4.25 9.05 -2.37
C MET A 139 -3.33 10.03 -3.08
N ALA A 140 -3.37 10.01 -4.41
CA ALA A 140 -2.78 11.03 -5.29
C ALA A 140 -3.90 11.76 -6.04
N ILE A 141 -3.57 12.91 -6.62
CA ILE A 141 -4.52 13.77 -7.34
C ILE A 141 -4.00 14.12 -8.73
N LYS A 142 -4.93 14.31 -9.67
CA LYS A 142 -4.68 14.82 -11.02
C LYS A 142 -5.55 16.04 -11.28
N GLY A 143 -4.99 17.06 -11.91
CA GLY A 143 -5.69 18.32 -12.09
C GLY A 143 -4.89 19.36 -12.86
N VAL A 144 -5.33 20.60 -12.70
CA VAL A 144 -4.74 21.78 -13.34
C VAL A 144 -4.60 22.89 -12.32
N VAL A 145 -3.45 23.56 -12.32
CA VAL A 145 -3.23 24.82 -11.61
C VAL A 145 -3.42 25.96 -12.59
N THR A 146 -4.15 27.01 -12.20
CA THR A 146 -4.32 28.24 -12.98
C THR A 146 -3.92 29.43 -12.10
N PRO A 147 -3.03 30.33 -12.53
CA PRO A 147 -2.78 31.58 -11.80
C PRO A 147 -4.06 32.43 -11.73
N THR A 148 -4.25 33.11 -10.60
CA THR A 148 -5.38 34.00 -10.36
C THR A 148 -4.98 35.45 -10.61
N ALA A 149 -5.96 36.34 -10.84
CA ALA A 149 -5.71 37.76 -11.01
C ALA A 149 -5.17 38.44 -9.73
N THR A 150 -5.36 37.81 -8.56
CA THR A 150 -4.97 38.32 -7.24
C THR A 150 -3.61 37.79 -6.77
N GLY A 151 -2.78 37.22 -7.66
CA GLY A 151 -1.43 36.74 -7.34
C GLY A 151 -1.32 35.30 -6.82
N GLY A 152 -2.43 34.68 -6.42
CA GLY A 152 -2.49 33.27 -5.99
C GLY A 152 -2.72 32.28 -7.14
N HIS A 153 -3.07 31.02 -6.80
CA HIS A 153 -3.36 29.96 -7.76
C HIS A 153 -4.66 29.22 -7.43
N ALA A 154 -5.50 29.01 -8.45
CA ALA A 154 -6.64 28.11 -8.40
C ALA A 154 -6.19 26.68 -8.74
N ILE A 155 -6.35 25.76 -7.80
CA ILE A 155 -5.96 24.35 -7.93
C ILE A 155 -7.22 23.53 -8.19
N HIS A 156 -7.45 23.19 -9.46
CA HIS A 156 -8.57 22.37 -9.90
C HIS A 156 -8.20 20.90 -9.91
N ILE A 157 -8.77 20.13 -8.99
CA ILE A 157 -8.60 18.69 -8.88
C ILE A 157 -9.67 18.01 -9.73
N LYS A 158 -9.27 17.29 -10.77
CA LYS A 158 -10.17 16.61 -11.72
C LYS A 158 -10.34 15.12 -11.43
N LYS A 159 -9.28 14.46 -10.95
CA LYS A 159 -9.32 13.03 -10.60
C LYS A 159 -8.58 12.79 -9.29
N VAL A 160 -9.04 11.77 -8.57
CA VAL A 160 -8.29 11.19 -7.44
C VAL A 160 -7.87 9.77 -7.81
N GLY A 161 -6.70 9.34 -7.35
CA GLY A 161 -6.22 7.98 -7.50
C GLY A 161 -5.94 7.39 -6.14
N ILE A 162 -6.51 6.21 -5.84
CA ILE A 162 -6.32 5.51 -4.57
C ILE A 162 -5.71 4.14 -4.83
N TYR A 163 -4.70 3.78 -4.04
CA TYR A 163 -3.96 2.52 -4.15
C TYR A 163 -3.43 2.10 -2.78
N VAL A 164 -3.05 0.83 -2.66
CA VAL A 164 -2.34 0.28 -1.50
C VAL A 164 -0.85 0.51 -1.66
N ARG A 165 -0.17 0.86 -0.56
CA ARG A 165 1.29 0.76 -0.42
C ARG A 165 1.60 0.08 0.90
N ASP A 166 2.47 -0.91 0.87
CA ASP A 166 3.05 -1.52 2.06
C ASP A 166 4.54 -1.86 1.89
N SER A 167 5.24 -2.15 2.99
CA SER A 167 6.53 -2.86 2.93
C SER A 167 6.30 -4.33 3.27
N TYR A 168 6.75 -5.22 2.38
CA TYR A 168 6.77 -6.65 2.63
C TYR A 168 8.17 -7.01 3.14
N ASP A 169 8.32 -6.95 4.46
CA ASP A 169 9.61 -7.11 5.10
C ASP A 169 9.54 -7.90 6.41
N PHE A 170 10.65 -8.54 6.77
CA PHE A 170 10.79 -9.28 8.02
C PHE A 170 11.80 -8.64 8.96
N ASN A 171 11.69 -7.32 9.16
CA ASN A 171 12.54 -6.57 10.08
C ASN A 171 11.93 -6.47 11.49
N GLY A 172 12.75 -6.22 12.51
CA GLY A 172 12.30 -6.09 13.90
C GLY A 172 11.79 -7.39 14.57
N PRO A 173 11.24 -7.30 15.79
CA PRO A 173 10.97 -8.48 16.64
C PRO A 173 9.58 -9.11 16.46
N GLN A 174 8.88 -8.88 15.35
CA GLN A 174 7.47 -9.24 15.20
C GLN A 174 7.21 -10.76 15.22
N HIS A 175 6.09 -11.13 15.84
CA HIS A 175 5.49 -12.47 15.80
C HIS A 175 4.49 -12.59 14.65
N LEU A 176 4.60 -13.66 13.87
CA LEU A 176 3.85 -13.89 12.63
C LEU A 176 2.81 -15.02 12.75
N GLY A 177 2.46 -15.39 13.99
CA GLY A 177 1.50 -16.43 14.27
C GLY A 177 2.11 -17.82 14.43
N TYR A 178 1.22 -18.80 14.49
CA TYR A 178 1.51 -20.21 14.71
C TYR A 178 1.13 -21.01 13.49
N TRP A 179 2.03 -21.91 13.07
CA TRP A 179 1.94 -22.62 11.81
C TRP A 179 2.10 -24.11 12.02
N ASN A 180 1.25 -24.90 11.37
CA ASN A 180 1.32 -26.36 11.38
C ASN A 180 1.11 -26.87 9.95
N LEU A 181 2.21 -27.35 9.37
CA LEU A 181 2.25 -27.81 7.98
C LEU A 181 1.35 -29.04 7.78
N ALA A 182 1.38 -30.01 8.69
CA ALA A 182 0.62 -31.25 8.57
C ALA A 182 -0.90 -31.02 8.62
N LYS A 183 -1.33 -30.05 9.43
CA LYS A 183 -2.76 -29.71 9.60
C LYS A 183 -3.23 -28.55 8.72
N ASN A 184 -2.38 -28.06 7.81
CA ASN A 184 -2.62 -26.86 7.00
C ASN A 184 -3.18 -25.69 7.83
N TYR A 185 -2.59 -25.46 9.02
CA TYR A 185 -3.06 -24.43 9.92
C TYR A 185 -2.06 -23.26 9.96
N GLY A 186 -2.54 -22.05 9.72
CA GLY A 186 -1.88 -20.80 10.04
C GLY A 186 -2.82 -19.94 10.89
N GLY A 187 -2.33 -19.29 11.94
CA GLY A 187 -3.21 -18.44 12.73
C GLY A 187 -2.65 -18.00 14.07
N LYS A 188 -3.56 -17.61 14.98
CA LYS A 188 -3.22 -16.97 16.25
C LYS A 188 -3.27 -17.91 17.46
N ASN A 189 -3.93 -19.06 17.34
CA ASN A 189 -4.01 -20.04 18.41
C ASN A 189 -2.66 -20.75 18.58
N PHE A 190 -2.03 -20.53 19.74
CA PHE A 190 -0.70 -21.04 20.06
C PHE A 190 -0.62 -22.55 20.25
N PHE A 191 -1.73 -23.20 20.63
CA PHE A 191 -1.78 -24.64 20.82
C PHE A 191 -1.86 -25.42 19.49
N ARG A 192 -2.05 -24.73 18.36
CA ARG A 192 -2.32 -25.37 17.06
C ARG A 192 -1.12 -25.43 16.13
N GLY A 193 0.00 -24.80 16.46
CA GLY A 193 1.19 -24.82 15.61
C GLY A 193 2.45 -24.26 16.25
N THR A 194 3.52 -24.25 15.47
CA THR A 194 4.83 -23.71 15.87
C THR A 194 4.88 -22.21 15.63
N LYS A 195 5.41 -21.48 16.61
CA LYS A 195 5.57 -20.03 16.55
C LYS A 195 6.54 -19.64 15.44
N VAL A 196 6.14 -18.71 14.58
CA VAL A 196 7.00 -18.11 13.53
C VAL A 196 7.16 -16.62 13.81
N LYS A 197 8.36 -16.08 13.59
CA LYS A 197 8.74 -14.69 13.84
C LYS A 197 9.55 -14.14 12.66
N ASN A 198 9.68 -12.82 12.61
CA ASN A 198 10.56 -12.15 11.65
C ASN A 198 12.03 -12.63 11.75
N ALA A 199 12.47 -13.03 12.95
CA ALA A 199 13.81 -13.59 13.16
C ALA A 199 14.07 -14.86 12.33
N ASP A 200 13.07 -15.73 12.18
CA ASP A 200 13.21 -16.99 11.43
C ASP A 200 13.44 -16.71 9.93
N PHE A 201 12.74 -15.71 9.38
CA PHE A 201 12.94 -15.25 8.00
C PHE A 201 14.31 -14.60 7.80
N ARG A 202 14.78 -13.78 8.75
CA ARG A 202 16.13 -13.19 8.65
C ARG A 202 17.23 -14.25 8.72
N GLU A 203 17.09 -15.24 9.59
CA GLU A 203 18.01 -16.37 9.65
C GLU A 203 18.02 -17.14 8.32
N TRP A 204 16.83 -17.41 7.76
CA TRP A 204 16.72 -18.03 6.44
C TRP A 204 17.40 -17.20 5.35
N ARG A 205 17.22 -15.87 5.35
CA ARG A 205 17.88 -14.96 4.40
C ARG A 205 19.40 -15.08 4.46
N THR A 206 19.96 -15.04 5.66
CA THR A 206 21.41 -15.16 5.88
C THR A 206 21.94 -16.51 5.40
N GLN A 207 21.19 -17.60 5.62
CA GLN A 207 21.62 -18.95 5.23
C GLN A 207 21.51 -19.21 3.72
N GLN A 208 20.50 -18.64 3.05
CA GLN A 208 20.19 -18.99 1.66
C GLN A 208 20.70 -17.97 0.64
N GLY A 209 21.12 -16.76 1.05
CA GLY A 209 21.48 -15.69 0.12
C GLY A 209 20.29 -15.16 -0.71
N ARG A 210 19.06 -15.49 -0.29
CA ARG A 210 17.78 -15.07 -0.89
C ARG A 210 16.89 -14.47 0.19
N GLY A 211 15.69 -14.00 -0.14
CA GLY A 211 14.77 -13.45 0.86
C GLY A 211 14.79 -11.93 0.84
N GLY A 212 14.35 -11.33 -0.25
CA GLY A 212 14.46 -9.89 -0.44
C GLY A 212 13.27 -9.12 0.11
N ASP A 213 13.51 -8.13 0.99
CA ASP A 213 12.47 -7.16 1.35
C ASP A 213 12.11 -6.29 0.13
N TYR A 214 10.84 -5.87 0.01
CA TYR A 214 10.40 -5.01 -1.09
C TYR A 214 9.15 -4.18 -0.74
N LEU A 215 8.86 -3.16 -1.55
CA LEU A 215 7.58 -2.45 -1.48
C LEU A 215 6.51 -3.15 -2.32
N VAL A 216 5.32 -3.30 -1.76
CA VAL A 216 4.14 -3.82 -2.48
C VAL A 216 3.15 -2.69 -2.74
N PHE A 217 2.67 -2.63 -3.97
CA PHE A 217 1.66 -1.71 -4.44
C PHE A 217 0.50 -2.46 -5.08
N SER A 218 -0.70 -1.92 -4.95
CA SER A 218 -1.77 -2.26 -5.89
C SER A 218 -1.67 -1.42 -7.16
N ASP A 219 -2.42 -1.84 -8.18
CA ASP A 219 -2.84 -0.91 -9.23
C ASP A 219 -3.60 0.29 -8.64
N ILE A 220 -3.71 1.36 -9.43
CA ILE A 220 -4.35 2.60 -9.01
C ILE A 220 -5.81 2.61 -9.42
N LYS A 221 -6.71 2.77 -8.45
CA LYS A 221 -8.12 3.02 -8.73
C LYS A 221 -8.35 4.52 -8.94
N ILE A 222 -8.56 4.90 -10.20
CA ILE A 222 -8.78 6.29 -10.61
C ILE A 222 -10.27 6.59 -10.59
N ILE A 223 -10.61 7.76 -10.04
CA ILE A 223 -11.98 8.25 -9.95
C ILE A 223 -12.01 9.64 -10.58
N GLN A 224 -12.87 9.80 -11.58
CA GLN A 224 -13.21 11.10 -12.15
C GLN A 224 -14.15 11.81 -11.19
N LEU A 225 -13.79 13.04 -10.79
CA LEU A 225 -14.66 13.86 -9.96
C LEU A 225 -15.79 14.47 -10.81
N GLU A 226 -16.99 14.54 -10.23
CA GLU A 226 -18.20 15.09 -10.85
C GLU A 226 -18.09 16.60 -11.09
N ALA A 227 -18.99 17.16 -11.90
CA ALA A 227 -19.11 18.59 -12.18
C ALA A 227 -17.80 19.29 -12.61
N GLY A 228 -16.87 18.56 -13.24
CA GLY A 228 -15.59 19.09 -13.70
C GLY A 228 -14.47 19.12 -12.66
N GLY A 229 -14.75 18.72 -11.41
CA GLY A 229 -13.76 18.62 -10.33
C GLY A 229 -14.06 19.50 -9.12
N ASP A 230 -13.20 19.39 -8.11
CA ASP A 230 -13.18 20.29 -6.95
C ASP A 230 -12.07 21.34 -7.12
N VAL A 231 -12.26 22.55 -6.57
CA VAL A 231 -11.27 23.63 -6.64
C VAL A 231 -11.06 24.27 -5.27
N PHE A 232 -9.82 24.69 -5.00
CA PHE A 232 -9.52 25.66 -3.95
C PHE A 232 -8.46 26.64 -4.44
N GLU A 233 -8.42 27.82 -3.85
CA GLU A 233 -7.47 28.87 -4.18
C GLU A 233 -6.43 29.05 -3.07
N THR A 234 -5.20 29.33 -3.45
CA THR A 234 -4.17 29.79 -2.51
C THR A 234 -4.29 31.29 -2.31
N GLN A 235 -4.07 31.74 -1.09
CA GLN A 235 -3.81 33.16 -0.82
C GLN A 235 -2.31 33.42 -1.05
N GLU A 236 -1.98 34.67 -1.39
CA GLU A 236 -0.59 35.13 -1.58
C GLU A 236 0.25 34.97 -0.30
#